data_AF-A0A7Y3EDL6-F1
#
_entry.id   AF-A0A7Y3EDL6-F1
#
_cell.length_a   1.000
_cell.length_b   1.000
_cell.length_c   1.000
_cell.angle_alpha   90.00
_cell.angle_beta   90.00
_cell.angle_gamma   90.00
#
_symmetry.space_group_name_H-M   'P 1'
#
loop_
_entity.id
_entity.type
_entity.pdbx_description
1 polymer ?
#
loop_
_entity_poly.entity_id
_entity_poly.type
_entity_poly.pdbx_seq_one_letter_code
_entity_poly.pdbx_strand_id
1 'polypeptide(L)' 'MTLHVPIHPEGTRIEIRRGRMPLDSALVGRTGTVVELSDYRPGRYGVVLDGEEQIREFREDELHRIAD' A
#
# COMPACT_ATOMS: atom_id res chain seq x y z
N MET A 1 -22.57 1.57 12.30
CA MET A 1 -21.15 1.85 11.97
C MET A 1 -20.58 0.58 11.39
N THR A 2 -20.45 0.50 10.06
CA THR A 2 -19.78 -0.64 9.43
C THR A 2 -18.29 -0.41 9.60
N LEU A 3 -17.63 -1.19 10.46
CA LEU A 3 -16.17 -1.21 10.53
C LEU A 3 -15.66 -1.73 9.20
N HIS A 4 -15.19 -0.83 8.34
CA HIS A 4 -14.40 -1.22 7.19
C HIS A 4 -13.03 -1.65 7.72
N VAL A 5 -12.86 -2.94 7.96
CA VAL A 5 -11.57 -3.47 8.39
C VAL A 5 -10.61 -3.32 7.20
N PRO A 6 -9.59 -2.45 7.29
CA PRO A 6 -8.62 -2.29 6.22
C PRO A 6 -7.94 -3.64 5.99
N ILE A 7 -7.84 -4.07 4.74
CA ILE A 7 -7.19 -5.35 4.43
C ILE A 7 -5.75 -5.29 4.89
N HIS A 8 -5.06 -4.16 4.73
CA HIS A 8 -3.70 -3.95 5.23
C HIS A 8 -3.71 -2.92 6.36
N PRO A 9 -3.52 -3.28 7.64
CA PRO A 9 -3.38 -2.31 8.71
C PRO A 9 -2.04 -1.58 8.60
N GLU A 10 -1.96 -0.43 9.25
CA GLU A 10 -0.71 0.32 9.41
C GLU A 10 0.38 -0.55 10.05
N GLY A 11 1.63 -0.33 9.65
CA GLY A 11 2.78 -1.15 10.04
C GLY A 11 2.94 -2.45 9.25
N THR A 12 2.00 -2.80 8.37
CA THR A 12 2.13 -4.00 7.53
C THR A 12 3.24 -3.83 6.50
N ARG A 13 4.13 -4.82 6.40
CA ARG A 13 5.10 -4.93 5.30
C ARG A 13 4.41 -5.40 4.03
N ILE A 14 4.66 -4.68 2.95
CA ILE A 14 4.09 -4.97 1.64
C ILE A 14 5.17 -4.96 0.58
N GLU A 15 4.93 -5.70 -0.49
CA GLU A 15 5.59 -5.59 -1.78
C GLU A 15 4.61 -4.95 -2.77
N ILE A 16 5.10 -4.01 -3.56
CA ILE A 16 4.35 -3.37 -4.63
C ILE A 16 4.29 -4.32 -5.82
N ARG A 17 3.07 -4.62 -6.26
CA ARG A 17 2.82 -5.40 -7.48
C ARG A 17 2.07 -4.57 -8.51
N ARG A 18 2.09 -5.05 -9.74
CA ARG A 18 1.32 -4.44 -10.82
C ARG A 18 -0.18 -4.66 -10.61
N GLY A 19 -0.91 -3.58 -10.37
CA GLY A 19 -2.37 -3.58 -10.30
C GLY A 19 -3.05 -3.34 -11.66
N ARG A 20 -4.33 -2.97 -11.60
CA ARG A 20 -5.16 -2.65 -12.78
C ARG A 20 -4.96 -1.22 -13.30
N MET A 21 -4.48 -0.30 -12.45
CA MET A 21 -4.21 1.08 -12.85
C MET A 21 -2.81 1.24 -13.43
N PRO A 22 -2.55 2.31 -14.21
CA PRO A 22 -1.20 2.63 -14.65
C PRO A 22 -0.35 2.97 -13.43
N LEU A 23 0.53 2.05 -13.07
CA LEU A 23 1.56 2.24 -12.04
C LEU A 23 2.92 2.38 -12.73
N ASP A 24 3.80 3.19 -12.13
CA ASP A 24 5.19 3.25 -12.54
C ASP A 24 5.84 1.86 -12.36
N SER A 25 6.36 1.30 -13.47
CA SER A 25 6.94 -0.04 -13.47
C SER A 25 8.20 -0.15 -12.61
N ALA A 26 8.90 0.95 -12.32
CA ALA A 26 10.06 0.96 -11.44
C ALA A 26 9.70 0.77 -9.96
N LEU A 27 8.42 0.89 -9.61
CA LEU A 27 7.93 0.64 -8.25
C LEU A 27 7.59 -0.83 -8.01
N VAL A 28 7.28 -1.59 -9.08
CA VAL A 28 6.92 -3.01 -8.97
C VAL A 28 8.11 -3.82 -8.44
N GLY A 29 7.86 -4.69 -7.46
CA GLY A 29 8.86 -5.48 -6.76
C GLY A 29 9.57 -4.74 -5.62
N ARG A 30 9.24 -3.46 -5.38
CA ARG A 30 9.76 -2.74 -4.21
C ARG A 30 8.97 -3.07 -2.97
N THR A 31 9.66 -3.06 -1.84
CA THR A 31 9.08 -3.29 -0.53
C THR A 31 8.88 -1.99 0.23
N GLY A 32 7.92 -1.97 1.13
CA GLY A 32 7.60 -0.81 1.95
C GLY A 32 6.70 -1.15 3.12
N THR A 33 6.30 -0.13 3.86
CA THR A 33 5.45 -0.25 5.04
C THR A 33 4.24 0.65 4.89
N VAL A 34 3.06 0.13 5.20
CA VAL A 34 1.82 0.92 5.25
C VAL A 34 1.91 1.88 6.43
N VAL A 35 1.77 3.18 6.20
CA VAL A 35 1.85 4.22 7.23
C VAL A 35 0.59 5.06 7.35
N GLU A 36 -0.32 4.98 6.37
CA GLU A 36 -1.56 5.73 6.38
C GLU A 36 -2.68 4.95 5.71
N LEU A 37 -3.86 4.96 6.31
CA LEU A 37 -5.09 4.44 5.72
C LEU A 37 -6.00 5.61 5.38
N SER A 38 -6.41 5.69 4.11
CA SER A 38 -7.32 6.77 3.72
C SER A 38 -8.75 6.41 4.14
N ASP A 39 -9.20 6.94 5.29
CA ASP A 39 -10.59 6.81 5.74
C ASP A 39 -11.60 7.45 4.76
N TYR A 40 -11.15 8.45 4.01
CA TYR A 40 -11.97 9.19 3.04
C TYR A 40 -12.09 8.50 1.68
N ARG A 41 -11.13 7.63 1.32
CA ARG A 41 -11.12 6.89 0.05
C ARG A 41 -10.86 5.41 0.31
N PRO A 42 -11.91 4.58 0.50
CA PRO A 42 -11.74 3.16 0.75
C PRO A 42 -10.91 2.50 -0.37
N GLY A 43 -9.96 1.67 0.02
CA GLY A 43 -9.05 0.96 -0.89
C GLY A 43 -7.83 1.77 -1.36
N ARG A 44 -7.50 2.89 -0.70
CA ARG A 44 -6.21 3.59 -0.84
C ARG A 44 -5.37 3.48 0.43
N TYR A 45 -4.09 3.22 0.22
CA TYR A 45 -3.10 2.98 1.26
C TYR A 45 -1.90 3.88 1.02
N GLY A 46 -1.51 4.63 2.05
CA GLY A 46 -0.24 5.34 2.08
C GLY A 46 0.87 4.40 2.50
N VAL A 47 1.89 4.26 1.65
CA VAL A 47 3.04 3.38 1.86
C VAL A 47 4.31 4.20 1.75
N VAL A 48 5.23 3.98 2.69
CA VAL A 48 6.63 4.43 2.59
C VAL A 48 7.46 3.26 2.07
N LEU A 49 8.09 3.44 0.91
CA LEU A 49 8.98 2.44 0.33
C LEU A 49 10.34 2.44 1.02
N ASP A 50 10.99 1.29 1.04
CA ASP A 50 12.35 1.18 1.59
C ASP A 50 13.31 2.09 0.83
N GLY A 51 14.05 2.91 1.58
CA GLY A 51 14.97 3.91 1.05
C GLY A 51 14.30 5.21 0.57
N GLU A 52 12.99 5.39 0.80
CA GLU A 52 12.29 6.66 0.57
C GLU A 52 11.74 7.26 1.86
N GLU A 53 11.67 8.59 1.90
CA GLU A 53 11.06 9.35 3.00
C GLU A 53 9.65 9.85 2.65
N GLN A 54 9.24 9.71 1.39
CA GLN A 54 7.96 10.19 0.90
C GLN A 54 6.90 9.10 1.00
N ILE A 55 5.71 9.49 1.48
CA ILE A 55 4.52 8.63 1.45
C ILE A 55 3.98 8.61 0.02
N ARG A 56 3.77 7.40 -0.51
CA ARG A 56 3.16 7.17 -1.82
C ARG A 56 1.82 6.48 -1.63
N GLU A 57 0.83 6.89 -2.41
CA GLU A 57 -0.49 6.25 -2.40
C GLU A 57 -0.56 5.10 -3.39
N PHE A 58 -1.05 3.94 -2.92
CA PHE A 58 -1.32 2.77 -3.73
C PHE A 58 -2.76 2.28 -3.52
N ARG A 59 -3.27 1.54 -4.50
CA ARG A 59 -4.52 0.80 -4.39
C ARG A 59 -4.30 -0.54 -3.72
N GLU A 60 -5.37 -1.07 -3.13
CA GLU A 60 -5.37 -2.40 -2.55
C GLU A 60 -4.83 -3.49 -3.50
N ASP A 61 -5.21 -3.45 -4.78
CA ASP A 61 -4.78 -4.46 -5.75
C ASP A 61 -3.30 -4.34 -6.14
N GLU A 62 -2.67 -3.21 -5.85
CA GLU A 62 -1.24 -2.95 -6.09
C GLU A 62 -0.37 -3.40 -4.91
N LEU A 63 -0.98 -3.82 -3.79
CA LEU A 63 -0.25 -4.25 -2.60
C LEU A 63 -0.31 -5.77 -2.45
N HIS A 64 0.85 -6.35 -2.14
CA HIS A 64 0.97 -7.73 -1.71
C HIS A 64 1.57 -7.77 -0.31
N ARG A 65 0.92 -8.46 0.65
CA ARG A 65 1.53 -8.61 1.98
C ARG A 65 2.69 -9.57 1.90
N ILE A 66 3.81 -9.15 2.47
CA ILE A 66 4.91 -10.04 2.80
C ILE A 66 4.86 -10.20 4.32
N ALA A 67 4.24 -11.29 4.77
CA ALA A 67 4.38 -11.70 6.16
C ALA A 67 5.73 -12.40 6.28
N ASP A 68 6.50 -12.04 7.30
CA ASP A 68 7.63 -12.86 7.77
C ASP A 68 7.09 -14.15 8.41
#